data_AF-A0A6C0LBI4-F1
#
_entry.id   AF-A0A6C0LBI4-F1
#
_cell.length_a   1.000
_cell.length_b   1.000
_cell.length_c   1.000
_cell.angle_alpha   90.00
_cell.angle_beta   90.00
_cell.angle_gamma   90.00
#
_symmetry.space_group_name_H-M   'P 1'
#
loop_
_entity.id
_entity.type
_entity.pdbx_description
1 polymer ?
#
loop_
_entity_poly.entity_id
_entity_poly.type
_entity_poly.pdbx_seq_one_letter_code
_entity_poly.pdbx_strand_id
1 'polypeptide(L)'
;MSYKITNYTLAQAKKIGVTVRPSTNKTKKIDVFKQGKKIASVGAAGMNDYPTFMKLKGKSFAKTRRRLYKMRHEKDRHVKWSRGWLADKLLW
;
A
#
# COMPACT_ATOMS: atom_id res chain seq x y z
N MET A 1 -14.66 -8.44 6.43
CA MET A 1 -14.29 -8.82 5.04
C MET A 1 -12.78 -8.72 4.89
N SER A 2 -12.16 -9.71 4.25
CA SER A 2 -10.72 -9.67 3.92
C SER A 2 -10.44 -8.60 2.85
N TYR A 3 -9.34 -7.86 2.97
CA TYR A 3 -8.95 -6.86 1.99
C TYR A 3 -8.61 -7.53 0.65
N LYS A 4 -9.28 -7.12 -0.43
CA LYS A 4 -8.99 -7.61 -1.78
C LYS A 4 -7.88 -6.78 -2.42
N ILE A 5 -6.72 -7.39 -2.65
CA ILE A 5 -5.59 -6.77 -3.32
C ILE A 5 -5.99 -6.39 -4.75
N THR A 6 -5.66 -5.17 -5.16
CA THR A 6 -6.02 -4.63 -6.47
C THR A 6 -4.91 -4.82 -7.50
N ASN A 7 -5.27 -4.78 -8.80
CA ASN A 7 -4.30 -4.83 -9.90
C ASN A 7 -3.27 -3.69 -9.82
N TYR A 8 -3.66 -2.52 -9.27
CA TYR A 8 -2.72 -1.43 -9.00
C TYR A 8 -1.59 -1.90 -8.08
N THR A 9 -1.94 -2.47 -6.91
CA THR A 9 -0.96 -2.92 -5.92
C THR A 9 -0.08 -4.05 -6.47
N LEU A 10 -0.65 -4.99 -7.24
CA LEU A 10 0.12 -6.05 -7.90
C LEU A 10 1.12 -5.49 -8.92
N ALA A 11 0.69 -4.52 -9.73
CA ALA A 11 1.57 -3.86 -10.69
C ALA A 11 2.70 -3.08 -10.00
N GLN A 12 2.42 -2.39 -8.90
CA GLN A 12 3.47 -1.72 -8.12
C GLN A 12 4.44 -2.71 -7.48
N ALA A 13 3.93 -3.83 -6.94
CA ALA A 13 4.76 -4.88 -6.36
C ALA A 13 5.75 -5.45 -7.39
N LYS A 14 5.28 -5.73 -8.61
CA LYS A 14 6.12 -6.18 -9.72
C LYS A 14 7.23 -5.17 -10.05
N LYS A 15 6.90 -3.88 -10.11
CA LYS A 15 7.88 -2.81 -10.43
C LYS A 15 9.04 -2.74 -9.43
N ILE A 16 8.78 -3.02 -8.15
CA ILE A 16 9.80 -2.97 -7.10
C ILE A 16 10.37 -4.35 -6.74
N GLY A 17 10.01 -5.41 -7.47
CA GLY A 17 10.55 -6.76 -7.25
C GLY A 17 10.09 -7.42 -5.95
N VAL A 18 8.85 -7.20 -5.53
CA VAL A 18 8.24 -7.87 -4.37
C VAL A 18 6.96 -8.59 -4.75
N THR A 19 6.53 -9.52 -3.90
CA THR A 19 5.20 -10.13 -3.98
C THR A 19 4.38 -9.69 -2.78
N VAL A 20 3.06 -9.67 -2.95
CA VAL A 20 2.11 -9.25 -1.91
C VAL A 20 1.02 -10.30 -1.73
N ARG A 21 0.60 -10.51 -0.50
CA ARG A 21 -0.49 -11.43 -0.12
C ARG A 21 -1.39 -10.75 0.91
N PRO A 22 -2.66 -11.17 1.07
CA PRO A 22 -3.50 -10.66 2.16
C PRO A 22 -2.78 -10.84 3.50
N SER A 23 -2.84 -9.83 4.36
CA SER A 23 -2.08 -9.89 5.61
C SER A 23 -2.64 -10.94 6.55
N THR A 24 -1.76 -11.68 7.23
CA THR A 24 -2.15 -12.51 8.37
C THR A 24 -2.47 -11.69 9.62
N ASN A 25 -2.02 -10.43 9.68
CA ASN A 25 -2.34 -9.50 10.76
C ASN A 25 -3.67 -8.80 10.46
N LYS A 26 -4.68 -8.99 11.31
CA LYS A 26 -6.02 -8.41 11.16
C LYS A 26 -6.05 -6.89 11.08
N THR A 27 -5.03 -6.21 11.59
CA THR A 27 -4.91 -4.74 11.56
C THR A 27 -4.30 -4.22 10.25
N LYS A 28 -3.73 -5.11 9.43
CA LYS A 28 -3.00 -4.77 8.20
C LYS A 28 -3.69 -5.31 6.96
N LYS A 29 -3.43 -4.67 5.81
CA LYS A 29 -4.03 -5.03 4.51
C LYS A 29 -3.25 -6.13 3.81
N ILE A 30 -1.95 -5.94 3.67
CA ILE A 30 -1.09 -6.83 2.88
C ILE A 30 0.19 -7.18 3.63
N ASP A 31 0.65 -8.40 3.41
CA ASP A 31 2.00 -8.84 3.71
C ASP A 31 2.86 -8.72 2.46
N VAL A 32 4.06 -8.19 2.62
CA VAL A 32 5.03 -7.97 1.55
C VAL A 32 6.18 -8.94 1.70
N PHE A 33 6.51 -9.63 0.61
CA PHE A 33 7.56 -10.63 0.56
C PHE A 33 8.62 -10.22 -0.47
N LYS A 34 9.88 -10.37 -0.10
CA LYS A 34 11.03 -10.18 -0.99
C LYS A 34 11.86 -11.45 -0.93
N GLN A 35 12.12 -12.04 -2.10
CA GLN A 35 12.83 -13.33 -2.20
C GLN A 35 12.21 -14.42 -1.31
N GLY A 36 10.87 -14.49 -1.26
CA GLY A 36 10.14 -15.46 -0.44
C GLY A 36 10.06 -15.13 1.06
N LYS A 37 10.88 -14.20 1.58
CA LYS A 37 10.85 -13.77 2.99
C LYS A 37 9.88 -12.62 3.21
N LYS A 38 9.02 -12.73 4.22
CA LYS A 38 8.16 -11.62 4.66
C LYS A 38 9.01 -10.50 5.25
N ILE A 39 8.91 -9.29 4.69
CA ILE A 39 9.67 -8.12 5.16
C ILE A 39 8.80 -7.12 5.94
N ALA A 40 7.50 -7.06 5.65
CA ALA A 40 6.58 -6.16 6.34
C ALA A 40 5.11 -6.55 6.15
N SER A 41 4.26 -6.01 7.02
CA SER A 41 2.80 -5.94 6.84
C SER A 41 2.39 -4.48 6.80
N VAL A 42 1.71 -4.03 5.74
CA VAL A 42 1.43 -2.61 5.47
C VAL A 42 -0.02 -2.33 5.10
N GLY A 43 -0.42 -1.05 5.26
CA GLY A 43 -1.78 -0.55 5.08
C GLY A 43 -2.68 -0.90 6.27
N ALA A 44 -3.40 0.08 6.85
CA ALA A 44 -4.35 -0.20 7.93
C ALA A 44 -5.65 -0.80 7.35
N ALA A 45 -6.15 -1.89 7.94
CA ALA A 45 -7.32 -2.61 7.43
C ALA A 45 -8.59 -1.74 7.35
N GLY A 46 -8.80 -0.83 8.30
CA GLY A 46 -9.96 0.07 8.35
C GLY A 46 -9.83 1.36 7.53
N MET A 47 -8.71 1.58 6.82
CA MET A 47 -8.47 2.83 6.09
C MET A 47 -8.48 2.61 4.59
N ASN A 48 -9.01 3.56 3.83
CA ASN A 48 -8.93 3.53 2.37
C ASN A 48 -7.52 3.84 1.86
N ASP A 49 -7.18 3.28 0.71
CA ASP A 49 -5.91 3.49 -0.01
C ASP A 49 -6.18 4.12 -1.39
N TYR A 50 -5.13 4.42 -2.15
CA TYR A 50 -5.27 5.04 -3.47
C TYR A 50 -6.19 4.26 -4.42
N PRO A 51 -6.02 2.93 -4.66
CA PRO A 51 -6.91 2.21 -5.55
C PRO A 51 -8.35 2.12 -5.03
N THR A 52 -8.58 2.03 -3.72
CA THR A 52 -9.94 2.10 -3.17
C THR A 52 -10.57 3.48 -3.42
N PHE A 53 -9.83 4.58 -3.23
CA PHE A 53 -10.36 5.91 -3.55
C PHE A 53 -10.62 6.11 -5.03
N MET A 54 -9.77 5.56 -5.92
CA MET A 54 -10.02 5.60 -7.36
C MET A 54 -11.35 4.93 -7.70
N LYS A 55 -11.65 3.78 -7.09
CA LYS A 55 -12.90 3.03 -7.30
C LYS A 55 -14.12 3.76 -6.74
N LEU A 56 -14.03 4.31 -5.52
CA LEU A 56 -15.19 4.85 -4.81
C LEU A 56 -15.51 6.31 -5.14
N LYS A 57 -14.49 7.12 -5.44
CA LYS A 57 -14.59 8.59 -5.53
C LYS A 57 -13.96 9.16 -6.80
N GLY A 58 -13.39 8.32 -7.64
CA GLY A 58 -12.75 8.73 -8.88
C GLY A 58 -11.31 9.24 -8.73
N LYS A 59 -10.68 9.49 -9.88
CA LYS A 59 -9.25 9.75 -10.00
C LYS A 59 -8.81 11.08 -9.37
N SER A 60 -9.59 12.15 -9.50
CA SER A 60 -9.28 13.47 -8.96
C SER A 60 -9.21 13.43 -7.42
N PHE A 61 -10.22 12.83 -6.79
CA PHE A 61 -10.27 12.64 -5.35
C PHE A 61 -9.11 11.76 -4.86
N ALA A 62 -8.86 10.62 -5.53
CA ALA A 62 -7.78 9.72 -5.18
C ALA A 62 -6.40 10.38 -5.26
N LYS A 63 -6.15 11.19 -6.31
CA LYS A 63 -4.90 11.96 -6.45
C LYS A 63 -4.70 12.95 -5.30
N THR A 64 -5.77 13.64 -4.90
CA THR A 64 -5.72 14.59 -3.77
C THR A 64 -5.41 13.85 -2.46
N ARG A 65 -6.07 12.73 -2.18
CA ARG A 65 -5.79 11.90 -1.00
C ARG A 65 -4.36 11.36 -0.99
N ARG A 66 -3.86 10.92 -2.15
CA ARG A 66 -2.46 10.50 -2.30
C ARG A 66 -1.47 11.61 -2.00
N ARG A 67 -1.72 12.82 -2.50
CA ARG A 67 -0.87 13.99 -2.19
C ARG A 67 -0.83 14.25 -0.69
N LEU A 68 -2.00 14.29 -0.03
CA LEU A 68 -2.12 14.49 1.43
C LEU A 68 -1.41 13.39 2.22
N TYR A 69 -1.53 12.13 1.79
CA TYR A 69 -0.81 11.01 2.38
C TYR A 69 0.70 11.23 2.32
N LYS A 70 1.23 11.57 1.15
CA LYS A 70 2.68 11.79 0.96
C LYS A 70 3.22 12.93 1.82
N MET A 71 2.50 14.04 1.90
CA MET A 71 2.90 15.17 2.76
C MET A 71 2.94 14.77 4.25
N ARG A 72 1.96 14.02 4.74
CA ARG A 72 1.92 13.56 6.14
C ARG A 72 3.04 12.54 6.45
N HIS A 73 3.42 11.73 5.47
CA HIS A 73 4.41 10.67 5.60
C HIS A 73 5.78 11.05 4.99
N GLU A 74 6.06 12.35 4.84
CA GLU A 74 7.30 12.79 4.21
C GLU A 74 8.54 12.30 4.96
N LYS A 75 8.50 12.32 6.30
CA LYS A 75 9.61 11.91 7.16
C LYS A 75 9.97 10.43 7.06
N ASP A 76 9.01 9.56 6.73
CA ASP A 76 9.18 8.09 6.82
C ASP A 76 9.00 7.36 5.48
N ARG A 77 8.44 7.99 4.45
CA ARG A 77 8.20 7.35 3.14
C ARG A 77 9.43 7.17 2.25
N HIS A 78 10.58 7.75 2.62
CA HIS A 78 11.80 7.71 1.82
C HIS A 78 12.78 6.60 2.20
N VAL A 79 12.67 6.06 3.42
CA VAL A 79 13.56 5.00 3.89
C VAL A 79 13.21 3.70 3.16
N LYS A 80 14.01 3.34 2.16
CA LYS A 80 13.77 2.18 1.28
C LYS A 80 13.53 0.92 2.11
N TRP A 81 12.53 0.12 1.72
CA TRP A 81 12.09 -1.10 2.42
C TRP A 81 11.51 -0.92 3.82
N SER A 82 11.41 0.31 4.33
CA SER A 82 10.65 0.57 5.56
C SER A 82 9.15 0.33 5.32
N ARG A 83 8.40 0.18 6.42
CA ARG A 83 6.94 0.06 6.37
C ARG A 83 6.29 1.28 5.71
N GLY A 84 6.82 2.48 5.94
CA GLY A 84 6.34 3.73 5.34
C GLY A 84 6.56 3.76 3.84
N TRP A 85 7.79 3.43 3.39
CA TRP A 85 8.12 3.36 1.96
C TRP A 85 7.29 2.29 1.23
N LEU A 86 7.13 1.11 1.82
CA LEU A 86 6.33 0.04 1.23
C LEU A 86 4.84 0.42 1.13
N ALA A 87 4.28 1.08 2.14
CA ALA A 87 2.93 1.61 2.07
C ALA A 87 2.78 2.68 0.98
N ASP A 88 3.74 3.60 0.86
CA ASP A 88 3.76 4.63 -0.19
C ASP A 88 3.80 4.01 -1.59
N LYS A 89 4.68 3.02 -1.83
CA LYS A 89 4.84 2.44 -3.18
C LYS A 89 3.72 1.49 -3.58
N LEU A 90 3.15 0.74 -2.64
CA LEU A 90 2.20 -0.33 -2.95
C LEU A 90 0.74 0.10 -2.88
N LEU A 91 0.41 1.04 -1.98
CA LEU A 91 -0.97 1.41 -1.64
C LEU A 91 -1.29 2.88 -1.92
N TRP A 92 -0.27 3.73 -2.10
CA TRP A 92 -0.42 5.14 -2.43
C TRP A 92 0.34 5.50 -3.70
#